data_AF-A0A5A7WRT3-F1
#
_entry.id   AF-A0A5A7WRT3-F1
#
_cell.length_a   1.000
_cell.length_b   1.000
_cell.length_c   1.000
_cell.angle_alpha   90.00
_cell.angle_beta   90.00
_cell.angle_gamma   90.00
#
_symmetry.space_group_name_H-M   'P 1'
#
loop_
_entity.id
_entity.type
_entity.pdbx_description
1 polymer ?
#
loop_
_entity_poly.entity_id
_entity_poly.type
_entity_poly.pdbx_seq_one_letter_code
_entity_poly.pdbx_strand_id
1 'polypeptide(L)'
;MQKSAHVAHPACTNVDTVAGDLKVDSAALEAVARQLNGLSDQLTSGGITHEWQPPVPQPTGPATVAVTAAANHVAGECAANLRVFSEDTAKAARFYATIDAAEGSKIDQMLPPK
;
A
#
# COMPACT_ATOMS: atom_id res chain seq x y z
N MET A 1 36.47 19.86 5.93
CA MET A 1 36.28 18.93 4.79
C MET A 1 36.42 17.51 5.32
N GLN A 2 35.32 16.80 5.52
CA GLN A 2 35.35 15.37 5.82
C GLN A 2 34.14 14.74 5.13
N LYS A 3 34.44 13.94 4.11
CA LYS A 3 33.48 13.27 3.23
C LYS A 3 33.27 11.87 3.80
N SER A 4 32.19 11.64 4.53
CA SER A 4 31.78 10.28 4.90
C SER A 4 31.11 9.62 3.70
N ALA A 5 31.74 8.55 3.22
CA ALA A 5 31.24 7.70 2.16
C ALA A 5 29.99 6.95 2.64
N HIS A 6 28.87 7.14 1.95
CA HIS A 6 27.70 6.27 2.11
C HIS A 6 27.91 5.04 1.22
N VAL A 7 28.02 3.88 1.86
CA VAL A 7 28.15 2.57 1.21
C VAL A 7 26.81 2.22 0.55
N ALA A 8 26.81 2.17 -0.79
CA ALA A 8 25.66 1.73 -1.56
C ALA A 8 25.44 0.22 -1.39
N HIS A 9 24.28 -0.17 -0.86
CA HIS A 9 23.82 -1.55 -0.85
C HIS A 9 23.35 -1.94 -2.27
N PRO A 10 23.86 -3.04 -2.85
CA PRO A 10 23.49 -3.49 -4.18
C PRO A 10 22.24 -4.39 -4.09
N ALA A 11 21.05 -3.79 -4.03
CA ALA A 11 19.81 -4.57 -4.10
C ALA A 11 18.81 -4.07 -5.16
N CYS A 12 19.04 -2.90 -5.76
CA CYS A 12 18.10 -2.32 -6.72
C CYS A 12 18.85 -1.78 -7.96
N THR A 13 19.64 -2.61 -8.64
CA THR A 13 20.44 -2.17 -9.80
C THR A 13 19.93 -2.67 -11.15
N ASN A 14 18.71 -3.21 -11.21
CA ASN A 14 18.07 -3.58 -12.47
C ASN A 14 16.80 -2.74 -12.66
N VAL A 15 16.97 -1.41 -12.76
CA VAL A 15 15.97 -0.61 -13.47
C VAL A 15 16.40 -0.67 -14.93
N ASP A 16 16.03 -1.76 -15.60
CA ASP A 16 15.94 -1.73 -17.06
C ASP A 16 14.85 -0.71 -17.37
N THR A 17 15.26 0.49 -17.73
CA THR A 17 14.37 1.50 -18.29
C THR A 17 13.87 0.95 -19.61
N VAL A 18 12.78 0.18 -19.59
CA VAL A 18 12.09 -0.26 -20.79
C VAL A 18 11.51 1.00 -21.41
N ALA A 19 12.24 1.56 -22.37
CA ALA A 19 11.82 2.66 -23.22
C ALA A 19 10.77 2.19 -24.25
N GLY A 20 9.70 1.56 -23.76
CA GLY A 20 8.47 1.29 -24.48
C GLY A 20 7.32 1.86 -23.68
N ASP A 21 6.26 2.32 -24.35
CA ASP A 21 5.07 2.87 -23.70
C ASP A 21 4.53 1.86 -22.68
N LEU A 22 4.82 2.10 -21.40
CA LEU A 22 4.31 1.28 -20.31
C LEU A 22 2.79 1.48 -20.26
N LYS A 23 2.05 0.56 -20.86
CA LYS A 23 0.59 0.50 -20.73
C LYS A 23 0.25 0.08 -19.31
N VAL A 24 -0.07 1.06 -18.47
CA VAL A 24 -0.56 0.82 -17.12
C VAL A 24 -2.08 0.65 -17.17
N ASP A 25 -2.56 -0.52 -16.77
CA ASP A 25 -4.00 -0.72 -16.57
C ASP A 25 -4.44 -0.01 -15.27
N SER A 26 -4.91 1.22 -15.42
CA SER A 26 -5.38 2.05 -14.31
C SER A 26 -6.58 1.43 -13.59
N ALA A 27 -7.46 0.71 -14.29
CA ALA A 27 -8.61 0.04 -13.69
C ALA A 27 -8.19 -1.15 -12.81
N ALA A 28 -7.22 -1.94 -13.28
CA ALA A 28 -6.62 -3.01 -12.48
C ALA A 28 -5.92 -2.43 -11.24
N LEU A 29 -5.23 -1.30 -11.38
CA LEU A 29 -4.54 -0.65 -10.28
C LEU A 29 -5.52 -0.10 -9.22
N GLU A 30 -6.65 0.49 -9.63
CA GLU A 30 -7.73 0.87 -8.72
C GLU A 30 -8.41 -0.33 -8.04
N ALA A 31 -8.52 -1.47 -8.75
CA ALA A 31 -9.04 -2.69 -8.15
C ALA A 31 -8.11 -3.22 -7.05
N VAL A 32 -6.80 -3.22 -7.28
CA VAL A 32 -5.79 -3.59 -6.27
C VAL A 32 -5.83 -2.65 -5.08
N ALA A 33 -5.91 -1.33 -5.30
CA ALA A 33 -6.06 -0.35 -4.22
C ALA A 33 -7.27 -0.67 -3.32
N ARG A 34 -8.43 -0.98 -3.92
CA ARG A 34 -9.64 -1.37 -3.16
C ARG A 34 -9.45 -2.65 -2.38
N GLN A 35 -8.77 -3.66 -2.94
CA GLN A 35 -8.48 -4.91 -2.24
C GLN A 35 -7.58 -4.68 -1.03
N LEU A 36 -6.52 -3.89 -1.17
CA LEU A 36 -5.60 -3.54 -0.09
C LEU A 36 -6.29 -2.79 1.05
N ASN A 37 -7.15 -1.83 0.71
CA ASN A 37 -7.96 -1.14 1.71
C ASN A 37 -8.93 -2.11 2.40
N GLY A 38 -9.58 -3.01 1.66
CA GLY A 38 -10.44 -4.04 2.22
C GLY A 38 -9.71 -5.00 3.18
N LEU A 39 -8.45 -5.34 2.90
CA LEU A 39 -7.61 -6.14 3.80
C LEU A 39 -7.23 -5.37 5.07
N SER A 40 -6.93 -4.07 4.95
CA SER A 40 -6.73 -3.17 6.09
C SER A 40 -7.98 -3.12 7.00
N ASP A 41 -9.15 -2.98 6.41
CA ASP A 41 -10.43 -2.97 7.13
C ASP A 41 -10.70 -4.33 7.81
N GLN A 42 -10.35 -5.45 7.18
CA GLN A 42 -10.48 -6.79 7.78
C GLN A 42 -9.56 -6.97 9.00
N LEU A 43 -8.31 -6.51 8.92
CA LEU A 43 -7.36 -6.59 10.03
C LEU A 43 -7.81 -5.76 11.25
N THR A 44 -8.46 -4.62 11.02
CA THR A 44 -8.96 -3.75 12.10
C THR A 44 -10.32 -4.17 12.65
N SER A 45 -11.19 -4.75 11.83
CA SER A 45 -12.54 -5.17 12.24
C SER A 45 -12.62 -6.60 12.81
N GLY A 46 -11.72 -7.50 12.42
CA GLY A 46 -11.91 -8.95 12.56
C GLY A 46 -11.57 -9.61 13.90
N GLY A 47 -10.84 -8.98 14.83
CA GLY A 47 -10.51 -9.68 16.09
C GLY A 47 -9.46 -9.06 17.00
N ILE A 48 -8.99 -7.87 16.68
CA ILE A 48 -7.74 -7.31 17.24
C ILE A 48 -8.02 -6.18 18.25
N THR A 49 -9.29 -5.85 18.44
CA THR A 49 -9.74 -4.76 19.31
C THR A 49 -10.14 -5.21 20.71
N HIS A 50 -10.24 -6.52 20.96
CA HIS A 50 -10.58 -7.02 22.28
C HIS A 50 -9.29 -7.26 23.05
N GLU A 51 -8.86 -6.25 23.81
CA GLU A 51 -7.87 -6.48 24.86
C GLU A 51 -8.35 -7.62 25.74
N TRP A 52 -7.67 -8.76 25.63
CA TRP A 52 -8.01 -9.90 26.45
C TRP A 52 -7.65 -9.57 27.90
N GLN A 53 -8.61 -9.71 28.80
CA GLN A 53 -8.40 -9.61 30.24
C GLN A 53 -8.79 -10.94 30.89
N PRO A 54 -7.95 -11.46 31.80
CA PRO A 54 -8.28 -12.71 32.48
C PRO A 54 -9.52 -12.49 33.36
N PRO A 55 -10.53 -13.37 33.30
CA PRO A 55 -11.73 -13.26 34.13
C PRO A 55 -11.45 -13.49 35.62
N VAL A 56 -10.32 -14.12 35.96
CA VAL A 56 -9.83 -14.33 37.32
C VAL A 56 -8.32 -14.10 37.39
N PRO A 57 -7.76 -13.61 38.51
CA PRO A 57 -6.32 -13.45 38.66
C PRO A 57 -5.59 -14.79 38.48
N GLN A 58 -4.77 -14.89 37.43
CA GLN A 58 -3.98 -16.07 37.11
C GLN A 58 -2.49 -15.68 36.96
N PRO A 59 -1.54 -16.51 37.41
CA PRO A 59 -0.11 -16.20 37.32
C PRO A 59 0.38 -15.87 35.90
N THR A 60 -0.23 -16.48 34.88
CA THR A 60 0.08 -16.27 33.46
C THR A 60 -0.65 -15.07 32.85
N GLY A 61 -1.59 -14.46 33.58
CA GLY A 61 -2.46 -13.39 33.10
C GLY A 61 -1.69 -12.21 32.50
N PRO A 62 -0.67 -11.67 33.18
CA PRO A 62 0.14 -10.58 32.64
C PRO A 62 0.83 -10.93 31.32
N ALA A 63 1.35 -12.16 31.19
CA ALA A 63 2.02 -12.61 29.97
C ALA A 63 1.03 -12.73 28.80
N THR A 64 -0.16 -13.28 29.04
CA THR A 64 -1.21 -13.38 28.02
C THR A 64 -1.70 -12.01 27.58
N VAL A 65 -1.94 -11.08 28.51
CA VAL A 65 -2.30 -9.68 28.20
C VAL A 65 -1.22 -9.03 27.33
N ALA A 66 0.05 -9.19 27.69
CA ALA A 66 1.17 -8.61 26.94
C ALA A 66 1.27 -9.18 25.51
N VAL A 67 1.09 -10.49 25.33
CA VAL A 67 1.10 -11.13 24.00
C VAL A 67 -0.09 -10.66 23.17
N THR A 68 -1.29 -10.57 23.75
CA THR A 68 -2.47 -10.04 23.06
C THR A 68 -2.26 -8.58 22.66
N ALA A 69 -1.73 -7.73 23.55
CA ALA A 69 -1.43 -6.34 23.23
C ALA A 69 -0.39 -6.21 22.10
N ALA A 70 0.66 -7.04 22.11
CA ALA A 70 1.66 -7.05 21.05
C ALA A 70 1.08 -7.50 19.70
N ALA A 71 0.26 -8.55 19.70
CA ALA A 71 -0.46 -8.98 18.50
C ALA A 71 -1.38 -7.87 17.97
N ASN A 72 -2.05 -7.17 18.88
CA ASN A 72 -2.92 -6.05 18.53
C ASN A 72 -2.17 -4.90 17.89
N HIS A 73 -1.02 -4.57 18.44
CA HIS A 73 -0.15 -3.54 17.90
C HIS A 73 0.34 -3.88 16.49
N VAL A 74 0.93 -5.07 16.28
CA VAL A 74 1.47 -5.50 14.98
C VAL A 74 0.41 -5.45 13.89
N ALA A 75 -0.79 -5.92 14.18
CA ALA A 75 -1.84 -5.92 13.19
C ALA A 75 -2.41 -4.51 12.92
N GLY A 76 -2.46 -3.64 13.94
CA GLY A 76 -2.77 -2.23 13.75
C GLY A 76 -1.77 -1.52 12.82
N GLU A 77 -0.48 -1.75 13.03
CA GLU A 77 0.58 -1.22 12.15
C GLU A 77 0.48 -1.78 10.73
N CYS A 78 0.22 -3.09 10.60
CA CYS A 78 0.04 -3.73 9.30
C CYS A 78 -1.15 -3.14 8.54
N ALA A 79 -2.29 -2.97 9.21
CA ALA A 79 -3.47 -2.35 8.62
C ALA A 79 -3.20 -0.90 8.19
N ALA A 80 -2.51 -0.12 9.01
CA ALA A 80 -2.15 1.26 8.67
C ALA A 80 -1.25 1.31 7.42
N ASN A 81 -0.24 0.45 7.35
CA ASN A 81 0.67 0.38 6.19
C ASN A 81 -0.06 -0.07 4.91
N LEU A 82 -0.96 -1.05 5.01
CA LEU A 82 -1.80 -1.46 3.87
C LEU A 82 -2.69 -0.33 3.38
N ARG A 83 -3.22 0.49 4.30
CA ARG A 83 -4.04 1.64 3.94
C ARG A 83 -3.23 2.70 3.20
N VAL A 84 -2.07 3.08 3.72
CA VAL A 84 -1.16 4.03 3.04
C VAL A 84 -0.80 3.50 1.64
N PHE A 85 -0.44 2.22 1.54
CA PHE A 85 -0.09 1.61 0.26
C PHE A 85 -1.28 1.61 -0.73
N SER A 86 -2.49 1.36 -0.23
CA SER A 86 -3.71 1.43 -1.05
C SER A 86 -3.97 2.83 -1.60
N GLU A 87 -3.74 3.86 -0.79
CA GLU A 87 -3.93 5.26 -1.19
C GLU A 87 -2.92 5.68 -2.26
N ASP A 88 -1.65 5.30 -2.10
CA ASP A 88 -0.62 5.59 -3.09
C ASP A 88 -0.85 4.83 -4.40
N THR A 89 -1.32 3.59 -4.32
CA THR A 89 -1.74 2.80 -5.48
C THR A 89 -2.90 3.48 -6.22
N ALA A 90 -3.91 3.98 -5.50
CA ALA A 90 -5.02 4.72 -6.10
C ALA A 90 -4.58 6.06 -6.72
N LYS A 91 -3.63 6.77 -6.11
CA LYS A 91 -3.05 7.99 -6.69
C LYS A 91 -2.32 7.69 -8.00
N ALA A 92 -1.52 6.63 -8.03
CA ALA A 92 -0.85 6.19 -9.25
C ALA A 92 -1.85 5.83 -10.36
N ALA A 93 -2.93 5.10 -10.02
CA ALA A 93 -3.97 4.75 -10.99
C ALA A 93 -4.61 5.98 -11.63
N ARG A 94 -4.97 6.99 -10.82
CA ARG A 94 -5.54 8.26 -11.30
C ARG A 94 -4.56 9.06 -12.15
N PHE A 95 -3.28 9.04 -11.79
CA PHE A 95 -2.23 9.70 -12.56
C PHE A 95 -2.13 9.11 -13.97
N TYR A 96 -2.03 7.78 -14.08
CA TYR A 96 -1.96 7.12 -15.39
C TYR A 96 -3.25 7.29 -16.20
N ALA A 97 -4.43 7.18 -15.57
CA ALA A 97 -5.70 7.44 -16.25
C ALA A 97 -5.80 8.87 -16.82
N THR A 98 -5.21 9.85 -16.13
CA THR A 98 -5.19 11.25 -16.58
C THR A 98 -4.26 11.42 -17.78
N ILE A 99 -3.10 10.75 -17.77
CA ILE A 99 -2.17 10.73 -18.91
C ILE A 99 -2.86 10.10 -20.12
N ASP A 100 -3.48 8.93 -19.95
CA ASP A 100 -4.16 8.22 -21.03
C ASP A 100 -5.29 9.06 -21.65
N ALA A 101 -6.07 9.75 -20.82
CA ALA A 101 -7.13 10.65 -21.29
C ALA A 101 -6.58 11.87 -22.04
N ALA A 102 -5.46 12.44 -21.58
CA ALA A 102 -4.82 13.57 -22.24
C ALA A 102 -4.24 13.18 -23.61
N GLU A 103 -3.62 12.02 -23.72
CA GLU A 103 -3.12 11.50 -25.00
C GLU A 103 -4.27 11.14 -25.97
N GLY A 104 -5.34 10.51 -25.47
CA GLY A 104 -6.54 10.23 -26.27
C GLY A 104 -7.17 11.51 -26.84
N SER A 105 -7.28 12.56 -26.03
CA SER A 105 -7.83 13.85 -26.45
C SER A 105 -7.00 14.54 -27.54
N LYS A 106 -5.66 14.37 -27.53
CA LYS A 106 -4.79 14.89 -28.60
C LYS A 106 -5.04 14.16 -29.92
N ILE A 107 -5.20 12.84 -29.86
CA ILE A 107 -5.49 12.02 -31.05
C ILE A 107 -6.82 12.45 -31.68
N ASP A 108 -7.87 12.65 -30.87
CA ASP A 108 -9.18 13.11 -31.35
C ASP A 108 -9.12 14.48 -32.02
N GLN A 109 -8.28 15.39 -31.54
CA GLN A 109 -8.06 16.71 -32.15
C GLN A 109 -7.27 16.66 -33.46
N MET A 110 -6.44 15.63 -33.64
CA MET A 110 -5.64 15.43 -34.86
C MET A 110 -6.40 14.68 -35.96
N LEU A 111 -7.52 14.04 -35.63
CA LEU A 111 -8.40 13.40 -36.61
C LEU A 111 -9.23 14.48 -37.34
N PRO A 112 -9.19 14.51 -38.69
CA PRO A 112 -10.02 15.45 -39.45
C PRO A 112 -11.50 15.16 -39.20
N PRO A 113 -12.36 16.19 -39.16
CA PRO A 113 -13.79 16.02 -38.99
C PRO A 113 -14.36 15.16 -40.13
N LYS A 114 -15.27 14.24 -39.78
CA LYS A 114 -16.02 13.43 -40.75
C LYS A 114 -16.91 14.28 -41.64
#